data_AF-A0AAV7H3K9-F1
#
_entry.id   AF-A0AAV7H3K9-F1
#
_cell.length_a   1.000
_cell.length_b   1.000
_cell.length_c   1.000
_cell.angle_alpha   90.00
_cell.angle_beta   90.00
_cell.angle_gamma   90.00
#
_symmetry.space_group_name_H-M   'P 1'
#
loop_
_entity.id
_entity.type
_entity.pdbx_description
1 polymer ?
#
loop_
_entity_poly.entity_id
_entity_poly.type
_entity_poly.pdbx_seq_one_letter_code
_entity_poly.pdbx_strand_id
1 'polypeptide(L)'
;MWKLKIAEGGSPWLRSTNGHVGRQVWEFDPEMGTPEEIAEIEKAREAFRKNRFSIKHSADIPMRLQFAKENPIEIRFPRIKLEEHEDVTEEAVSTTLRRAISCQSTLQAHDGHWPGDYGGPMFLMPGLIITLYVTGALNVVLSSEHQKEMCRYLYNHQNEDGGWGLHIEGHSTMFGSVLSYVTLRLLGEGAEDGAGAMQKGRDWILDHGGATYITSWGKFWLSILGIFDWSGNNPLPPEIWLLPYALPVHPG
;
A
#
# COMPACT_ATOMS: atom_id res chain seq x y z
N MET A 1 -4.41 -19.11 1.03
CA MET A 1 -3.86 -18.08 1.93
C MET A 1 -2.75 -17.27 1.25
N TRP A 2 -2.52 -16.02 1.66
CA TRP A 2 -1.38 -15.22 1.22
C TRP A 2 -0.09 -15.64 1.94
N LYS A 3 1.00 -15.84 1.21
CA LYS A 3 2.33 -16.15 1.74
C LYS A 3 3.34 -15.09 1.31
N LEU A 4 4.20 -14.67 2.24
CA LEU A 4 5.35 -13.83 1.93
C LEU A 4 6.51 -14.69 1.45
N LYS A 5 6.91 -14.52 0.18
CA LYS A 5 8.13 -15.12 -0.39
C LYS A 5 9.29 -14.15 -0.26
N ILE A 6 10.43 -14.65 0.20
CA ILE A 6 11.63 -13.86 0.50
C ILE A 6 12.82 -14.46 -0.24
N ALA A 7 13.65 -13.59 -0.85
CA ALA A 7 14.82 -13.98 -1.63
C ALA A 7 14.54 -15.00 -2.76
N GLU A 8 13.27 -15.18 -3.09
CA GLU A 8 12.78 -16.12 -4.09
C GLU A 8 12.29 -15.37 -5.33
N GLY A 9 12.21 -16.14 -6.42
CA GLY A 9 11.71 -15.69 -7.71
C GLY A 9 12.80 -15.64 -8.77
N GLY A 10 12.39 -15.20 -9.95
CA GLY A 10 13.23 -15.17 -11.12
C GLY A 10 12.36 -15.28 -12.36
N SER A 11 12.60 -14.40 -13.31
CA SER A 11 12.03 -14.51 -14.65
C SER A 11 13.08 -14.01 -15.64
N PRO A 12 12.96 -14.32 -16.94
CA PRO A 12 13.86 -13.76 -17.95
C PRO A 12 13.96 -12.23 -17.90
N TRP A 13 12.92 -11.58 -17.35
CA TRP A 13 12.77 -10.13 -17.22
C TRP A 13 13.11 -9.59 -15.82
N LEU A 14 13.36 -10.45 -14.83
CA LEU A 14 13.68 -10.06 -13.47
C LEU A 14 15.11 -10.50 -13.14
N ARG A 15 16.07 -9.57 -13.26
CA ARG A 15 17.49 -9.78 -12.95
C ARG A 15 17.87 -9.05 -11.67
N SER A 16 18.77 -9.63 -10.89
CA SER A 16 19.37 -8.99 -9.71
C SER A 16 20.88 -9.15 -9.71
N THR A 17 21.60 -8.16 -9.16
CA THR A 17 23.05 -8.20 -8.91
C THR A 17 23.41 -8.93 -7.63
N ASN A 18 22.45 -9.15 -6.72
CA ASN A 18 22.66 -9.78 -5.41
C ASN A 18 21.88 -11.09 -5.24
N GLY A 19 21.44 -11.73 -6.33
CA GLY A 19 20.68 -12.98 -6.24
C GLY A 19 19.31 -12.84 -5.57
N HIS A 20 18.68 -11.67 -5.67
CA HIS A 20 17.36 -11.35 -5.10
C HIS A 20 17.29 -11.22 -3.57
N VAL A 21 18.43 -11.21 -2.86
CA VAL A 21 18.47 -10.93 -1.40
C VAL A 21 17.78 -9.61 -1.08
N GLY A 22 16.92 -9.61 -0.06
CA GLY A 22 16.10 -8.47 0.37
C GLY A 22 14.80 -8.29 -0.42
N ARG A 23 14.53 -9.11 -1.43
CA ARG A 23 13.27 -9.07 -2.18
C ARG A 23 12.17 -9.78 -1.40
N GLN A 24 11.01 -9.13 -1.32
CA GLN A 24 9.79 -9.69 -0.72
C GLN A 24 8.63 -9.61 -1.73
N VAL A 25 7.88 -10.70 -1.90
CA VAL A 25 6.70 -10.77 -2.79
C VAL A 25 5.59 -11.55 -2.10
N TRP A 26 4.37 -11.01 -2.13
CA TRP A 26 3.18 -11.73 -1.68
C TRP A 26 2.63 -12.61 -2.80
N GLU A 27 2.39 -13.88 -2.51
CA GLU A 27 1.77 -14.83 -3.43
C GLU A 27 0.55 -15.46 -2.76
N PHE A 28 -0.53 -15.64 -3.53
CA PHE A 28 -1.71 -16.34 -3.05
C PHE A 28 -1.66 -17.81 -3.46
N ASP A 29 -1.81 -18.70 -2.49
CA ASP A 29 -1.92 -20.14 -2.69
C ASP A 29 -3.26 -20.65 -2.13
N PRO A 30 -4.20 -21.15 -2.96
CA PRO A 30 -5.50 -21.62 -2.49
C PRO A 30 -5.43 -22.89 -1.62
N GLU A 31 -4.35 -23.67 -1.71
CA GLU A 31 -4.16 -24.92 -0.97
C GLU A 31 -3.45 -24.70 0.38
N MET A 32 -2.91 -23.50 0.58
CA MET A 32 -2.18 -23.15 1.80
C MET A 32 -3.08 -22.52 2.87
N GLY A 33 -2.78 -22.88 4.12
CA GLY A 33 -3.39 -22.33 5.34
C GLY A 33 -4.35 -23.32 5.99
N THR A 34 -4.21 -23.58 7.29
CA THR A 34 -5.23 -24.32 8.04
C THR A 34 -6.49 -23.45 8.20
N PRO A 35 -7.67 -24.05 8.48
CA PRO A 35 -8.87 -23.28 8.78
C PRO A 35 -8.67 -22.24 9.90
N GLU A 36 -7.86 -22.58 10.90
CA GLU A 36 -7.49 -21.70 12.01
C GLU A 36 -6.63 -20.52 11.54
N GLU A 37 -5.59 -20.77 10.73
CA GLU A 37 -4.72 -19.73 10.19
C GLU A 37 -5.50 -18.74 9.30
N ILE A 38 -6.41 -19.27 8.48
CA ILE A 38 -7.29 -18.45 7.64
C ILE A 38 -8.23 -17.60 8.52
N ALA A 39 -8.81 -18.20 9.57
CA ALA A 39 -9.67 -17.48 10.50
C ALA A 39 -8.93 -16.36 11.26
N GLU A 40 -7.66 -16.56 11.61
CA GLU A 40 -6.82 -15.52 12.23
C GLU A 40 -6.58 -14.35 11.29
N ILE A 41 -6.32 -14.62 10.00
CA ILE A 41 -6.15 -13.57 8.99
C ILE A 41 -7.46 -12.80 8.77
N GLU A 42 -8.60 -13.48 8.68
CA GLU A 42 -9.90 -12.80 8.55
C GLU A 42 -10.23 -11.96 9.79
N LYS A 43 -9.91 -12.46 10.98
CA LYS A 43 -10.02 -11.69 12.22
C LYS A 43 -9.14 -10.44 12.19
N ALA A 44 -7.91 -10.54 11.69
CA ALA A 44 -7.02 -9.39 11.54
C ALA A 44 -7.57 -8.36 10.54
N ARG A 45 -8.13 -8.83 9.41
CA ARG A 45 -8.77 -7.97 8.40
C ARG A 45 -9.95 -7.21 8.97
N GLU A 46 -10.84 -7.90 9.68
CA GLU A 46 -12.02 -7.27 10.30
C GLU A 46 -11.61 -6.29 11.41
N ALA A 47 -10.61 -6.65 12.23
CA ALA A 47 -10.05 -5.75 13.22
C ALA A 47 -9.48 -4.48 12.58
N PHE A 48 -8.74 -4.59 11.48
CA PHE A 48 -8.24 -3.43 10.76
C PHE A 48 -9.39 -2.59 10.20
N ARG A 49 -10.37 -3.20 9.53
CA ARG A 49 -11.55 -2.51 8.98
C ARG A 49 -12.32 -1.73 10.05
N LYS A 50 -12.52 -2.31 11.23
CA LYS A 50 -13.21 -1.65 12.36
C LYS A 50 -12.44 -0.45 12.90
N ASN A 51 -11.10 -0.48 12.86
CA ASN A 51 -10.24 0.55 13.44
C ASN A 51 -9.59 1.46 12.39
N ARG A 52 -9.95 1.33 11.11
CA ARG A 52 -9.31 2.00 9.96
C ARG A 52 -9.34 3.54 10.00
N PHE A 53 -10.19 4.13 10.84
CA PHE A 53 -10.26 5.58 11.00
C PHE A 53 -9.29 6.10 12.06
N SER A 54 -8.96 5.28 13.07
CA SER A 54 -8.00 5.60 14.13
C SER A 54 -6.60 5.04 13.87
N ILE A 55 -6.50 3.94 13.13
CA ILE A 55 -5.23 3.27 12.81
C ILE A 55 -5.16 3.12 11.30
N LYS A 56 -4.30 3.92 10.66
CA LYS A 56 -4.16 3.97 9.21
C LYS A 56 -3.16 2.96 8.65
N HIS A 57 -2.22 2.47 9.45
CA HIS A 57 -1.20 1.53 9.00
C HIS A 57 -1.62 0.07 9.19
N SER A 58 -1.24 -0.81 8.26
CA SER A 58 -1.56 -2.24 8.27
C SER A 58 -0.95 -3.01 9.47
N ALA A 59 0.09 -2.44 10.08
CA ALA A 59 0.93 -3.05 11.11
C ALA A 59 1.57 -4.41 10.69
N ASP A 60 1.59 -4.73 9.40
CA ASP A 60 2.13 -5.97 8.85
C ASP A 60 1.56 -7.23 9.51
N ILE A 61 0.32 -7.21 9.98
CA ILE A 61 -0.24 -8.32 10.78
C ILE A 61 -0.15 -9.67 10.05
N PRO A 62 -0.53 -9.81 8.75
CA PRO A 62 -0.38 -11.08 8.05
C PRO A 62 1.07 -11.60 7.98
N MET A 63 2.05 -10.70 7.81
CA MET A 63 3.48 -11.06 7.81
C MET A 63 3.91 -11.50 9.21
N ARG A 64 3.55 -10.73 10.24
CA ARG A 64 3.90 -11.03 11.64
C ARG A 64 3.34 -12.37 12.10
N LEU A 65 2.14 -12.76 11.64
CA LEU A 65 1.58 -14.09 11.93
C LEU A 65 2.44 -15.22 11.33
N GLN A 66 2.94 -15.05 10.09
CA GLN A 66 3.84 -16.02 9.47
C GLN A 66 5.18 -16.09 10.21
N PHE A 67 5.76 -14.94 10.53
CA PHE A 67 7.04 -14.85 11.22
C PHE A 67 6.96 -15.35 12.67
N ALA A 68 5.83 -15.18 13.36
CA ALA A 68 5.65 -15.74 14.70
C ALA A 68 5.71 -17.27 14.71
N LYS A 69 5.35 -17.93 13.60
CA LYS A 69 5.46 -19.38 13.42
C LYS A 69 6.89 -19.81 13.08
N GLU A 70 7.58 -19.06 12.24
CA GLU A 70 8.95 -19.35 11.80
C GLU A 70 10.00 -19.02 12.87
N ASN A 71 9.80 -17.90 13.56
CA ASN A 71 10.71 -17.33 14.56
C ASN A 71 9.95 -17.10 15.89
N PRO A 72 9.65 -18.17 16.66
CA PRO A 72 8.91 -18.04 17.90
C PRO A 72 9.66 -17.17 18.91
N ILE A 73 8.95 -16.22 19.53
CA ILE A 73 9.53 -15.33 20.53
C ILE A 73 9.74 -16.06 21.86
N GLU A 74 10.96 -16.07 22.35
CA GLU A 74 11.25 -16.42 23.74
C GLU A 74 11.24 -15.14 24.59
N ILE A 75 10.17 -14.92 25.36
CA ILE A 75 10.08 -13.77 26.27
C ILE A 75 10.97 -14.02 27.49
N ARG A 76 12.24 -13.60 27.38
CA ARG A 76 13.23 -13.74 28.45
C ARG A 76 13.29 -12.57 29.44
N PHE A 77 12.67 -11.44 29.09
CA PHE A 77 12.75 -10.19 29.85
C PHE A 77 11.35 -9.70 30.25
N PRO A 78 11.11 -9.34 31.53
CA PRO A 78 9.80 -8.87 31.97
C PRO A 78 9.44 -7.52 31.34
N ARG A 79 8.13 -7.24 31.24
CA ARG A 79 7.67 -5.90 30.83
C ARG A 79 7.80 -5.00 32.05
N ILE A 80 8.60 -3.94 31.93
CA ILE A 80 8.71 -2.91 32.94
C ILE A 80 7.79 -1.76 32.52
N LYS A 81 6.91 -1.34 33.41
CA LYS A 81 6.03 -0.19 33.23
C LYS A 81 6.25 0.71 34.43
N LEU A 82 6.89 1.85 34.20
CA LEU A 82 7.14 2.85 35.23
C LEU A 82 5.88 3.72 35.40
N GLU A 83 5.59 4.12 36.64
CA GLU A 83 4.52 5.08 36.95
C GLU A 83 4.99 6.53 36.71
N GLU A 84 4.06 7.49 36.69
CA GLU A 84 4.26 8.87 36.17
C GLU A 84 5.34 9.72 36.91
N HIS A 85 5.92 9.21 38.00
CA HIS A 85 6.98 9.87 38.78
C HIS A 85 8.07 8.91 39.27
N GLU A 86 8.20 7.74 38.65
CA GLU A 86 9.22 6.75 39.02
C GLU A 86 10.54 7.01 38.29
N ASP A 87 11.67 6.87 38.99
CA ASP A 87 12.99 7.10 38.40
C ASP A 87 13.30 6.04 37.33
N VAL A 88 13.79 6.50 36.17
CA VAL A 88 14.26 5.61 35.10
C VAL A 88 15.60 5.02 35.49
N THR A 89 15.61 3.75 35.90
CA THR A 89 16.84 3.03 36.28
C THR A 89 17.56 2.44 35.07
N GLU A 90 18.87 2.24 35.18
CA GLU A 90 19.66 1.55 34.15
C GLU A 90 19.14 0.13 33.89
N GLU A 91 18.72 -0.58 34.94
CA GLU A 91 18.12 -1.91 34.84
C GLU A 91 16.81 -1.88 34.06
N ALA A 92 15.95 -0.87 34.29
CA ALA A 92 14.71 -0.69 33.58
C ALA A 92 14.94 -0.48 32.07
N VAL A 93 15.92 0.37 31.73
CA VAL A 93 16.31 0.64 30.35
C VAL A 93 16.90 -0.60 29.70
N SER A 94 17.88 -1.25 30.35
CA SER A 94 18.56 -2.44 29.83
C SER A 94 17.59 -3.60 29.58
N THR A 95 16.69 -3.86 30.52
CA THR A 95 15.66 -4.91 30.40
C THR A 95 14.69 -4.60 29.27
N THR A 96 14.23 -3.35 29.18
CA THR A 96 13.30 -2.91 28.11
C THR A 96 13.97 -3.00 26.73
N LEU A 97 15.23 -2.56 26.61
CA LEU A 97 16.00 -2.63 25.38
C LEU A 97 16.21 -4.07 24.93
N ARG A 98 16.66 -4.96 25.84
CA ARG A 98 16.84 -6.38 25.52
C ARG A 98 15.53 -7.03 25.10
N ARG A 99 14.42 -6.73 25.77
CA ARG A 99 13.08 -7.18 25.37
C ARG A 99 12.72 -6.69 23.97
N ALA A 100 12.93 -5.41 23.66
CA ALA A 100 12.63 -4.84 22.36
C ALA A 100 13.48 -5.46 21.24
N ILE A 101 14.78 -5.65 21.47
CA ILE A 101 15.69 -6.33 20.52
C ILE A 101 15.23 -7.77 20.30
N SER A 102 14.91 -8.52 21.36
CA SER A 102 14.39 -9.89 21.23
C SER A 102 13.11 -9.94 20.39
N CYS A 103 12.18 -8.99 20.58
CA CYS A 103 10.98 -8.88 19.73
C CYS A 103 11.33 -8.53 18.28
N GLN A 104 12.23 -7.57 18.05
CA GLN A 104 12.57 -7.12 16.69
C GLN A 104 13.36 -8.19 15.91
N SER A 105 14.17 -8.99 16.59
CA SER A 105 14.92 -10.08 15.98
C SER A 105 14.02 -11.18 15.41
N THR A 106 12.81 -11.40 15.96
CA THR A 106 11.87 -12.39 15.38
C THR A 106 11.29 -11.93 14.04
N LEU A 107 11.45 -10.65 13.69
CA LEU A 107 11.03 -10.09 12.41
C LEU A 107 12.14 -10.14 11.34
N GLN A 108 13.33 -10.67 11.65
CA GLN A 108 14.37 -10.84 10.65
C GLN A 108 14.03 -12.02 9.73
N ALA A 109 14.11 -11.80 8.43
CA ALA A 109 13.93 -12.84 7.45
C ALA A 109 15.18 -13.75 7.33
N HIS A 110 15.00 -14.92 6.71
CA HIS A 110 16.05 -15.94 6.61
C HIS A 110 17.27 -15.50 5.78
N ASP A 111 17.15 -14.52 4.89
CA ASP A 111 18.23 -13.92 4.10
C ASP A 111 18.87 -12.71 4.81
N GLY A 112 18.45 -12.40 6.04
CA GLY A 112 19.03 -11.41 6.93
C GLY A 112 18.40 -10.01 6.87
N HIS A 113 17.46 -9.74 5.97
CA HIS A 113 16.78 -8.44 5.90
C HIS A 113 15.57 -8.36 6.85
N TRP A 114 15.01 -7.16 7.04
CA TRP A 114 13.75 -6.94 7.75
C TRP A 114 12.66 -6.53 6.77
N PRO A 115 11.71 -7.43 6.46
CA PRO A 115 10.56 -7.08 5.64
C PRO A 115 9.61 -6.13 6.39
N GLY A 116 8.85 -5.35 5.64
CA GLY A 116 7.85 -4.45 6.19
C GLY A 116 7.05 -3.70 5.13
N ASP A 117 5.88 -3.22 5.54
CA ASP A 117 5.04 -2.32 4.75
C ASP A 117 5.75 -0.98 4.54
N TYR A 118 5.85 -0.57 3.28
CA TYR A 118 6.39 0.73 2.86
C TYR A 118 5.38 1.51 2.01
N GLY A 119 4.10 1.33 2.33
CA GLY A 119 2.99 2.08 1.76
C GLY A 119 2.89 3.50 2.31
N GLY A 120 1.78 4.15 1.97
CA GLY A 120 1.48 5.52 2.41
C GLY A 120 0.89 6.34 1.26
N PRO A 121 1.63 6.56 0.16
CA PRO A 121 1.12 7.32 -0.99
C PRO A 121 -0.05 6.61 -1.70
N MET A 122 -1.16 7.32 -1.90
CA MET A 122 -2.38 6.78 -2.51
C MET A 122 -2.44 6.92 -4.05
N PHE A 123 -1.37 7.44 -4.66
CA PHE A 123 -1.30 7.73 -6.11
C PHE A 123 -0.37 6.80 -6.89
N LEU A 124 0.26 5.81 -6.23
CA LEU A 124 1.11 4.81 -6.90
C LEU A 124 0.30 3.70 -7.57
N MET A 125 -0.63 3.10 -6.83
CA MET A 125 -1.51 2.03 -7.34
C MET A 125 -2.35 2.51 -8.54
N PRO A 126 -2.95 3.71 -8.55
CA PRO A 126 -3.70 4.18 -9.71
C PRO A 126 -2.89 4.20 -11.02
N GLY A 127 -1.65 4.68 -10.98
CA GLY A 127 -0.79 4.69 -12.17
C GLY A 127 -0.49 3.29 -12.69
N LEU A 128 -0.23 2.33 -11.79
CA LEU A 128 -0.06 0.92 -12.13
C LEU A 128 -1.32 0.35 -12.80
N ILE A 129 -2.50 0.53 -12.18
CA ILE A 129 -3.75 -0.03 -12.68
C ILE A 129 -4.15 0.59 -14.03
N ILE A 130 -4.02 1.91 -14.20
CA ILE A 130 -4.28 2.57 -15.49
C ILE A 130 -3.34 2.02 -16.56
N THR A 131 -2.05 1.89 -16.25
CA THR A 131 -1.07 1.34 -17.21
C THR A 131 -1.42 -0.09 -17.61
N LEU A 132 -1.70 -0.96 -16.63
CA LEU A 132 -2.05 -2.36 -16.89
C LEU A 132 -3.37 -2.49 -17.65
N TYR A 133 -4.33 -1.60 -17.39
CA TYR A 133 -5.61 -1.57 -18.09
C TYR A 133 -5.42 -1.19 -19.56
N VAL A 134 -4.75 -0.06 -19.84
CA VAL A 134 -4.54 0.46 -21.20
C VAL A 134 -3.68 -0.50 -22.03
N THR A 135 -2.72 -1.20 -21.42
CA THR A 135 -1.88 -2.20 -22.10
C THR A 135 -2.53 -3.58 -22.25
N GLY A 136 -3.74 -3.79 -21.70
CA GLY A 136 -4.42 -5.09 -21.72
C GLY A 136 -3.75 -6.16 -20.83
N ALA A 137 -2.83 -5.77 -19.95
CA ALA A 137 -2.04 -6.66 -19.10
C ALA A 137 -2.63 -6.87 -17.69
N LEU A 138 -3.74 -6.21 -17.35
CA LEU A 138 -4.33 -6.25 -16.00
C LEU A 138 -4.51 -7.67 -15.45
N ASN A 139 -5.22 -8.53 -16.18
CA ASN A 139 -5.50 -9.90 -15.76
C ASN A 139 -4.33 -10.87 -16.01
N VAL A 140 -3.28 -10.43 -16.71
CA VAL A 140 -2.05 -11.19 -16.91
C VAL A 140 -1.12 -11.01 -15.72
N VAL A 141 -1.02 -9.78 -15.21
CA VAL A 141 -0.11 -9.41 -14.13
C VAL A 141 -0.76 -9.59 -12.75
N LEU A 142 -2.05 -9.29 -12.62
CA LEU A 142 -2.77 -9.33 -11.35
C LEU A 142 -3.82 -10.43 -11.35
N SER A 143 -3.64 -11.42 -10.49
CA SER A 143 -4.66 -12.43 -10.22
C SER A 143 -5.92 -11.80 -9.60
N SER A 144 -7.04 -12.52 -9.63
CA SER A 144 -8.29 -12.10 -8.96
C SER A 144 -8.07 -11.76 -7.48
N GLU A 145 -7.20 -12.50 -6.80
CA GLU A 145 -6.91 -12.25 -5.39
C GLU A 145 -6.12 -10.96 -5.18
N HIS A 146 -5.15 -10.63 -6.05
CA HIS A 146 -4.47 -9.33 -5.99
C HIS A 146 -5.47 -8.18 -6.17
N GLN A 147 -6.37 -8.30 -7.15
CA GLN A 147 -7.38 -7.27 -7.41
C GLN A 147 -8.32 -7.09 -6.22
N LYS A 148 -8.75 -8.17 -5.56
CA LYS A 148 -9.55 -8.11 -4.31
C LYS A 148 -8.81 -7.43 -3.17
N GLU A 149 -7.52 -7.72 -2.96
CA GLU A 149 -6.73 -7.03 -1.93
C GLU A 149 -6.55 -5.53 -2.24
N MET A 150 -6.37 -5.17 -3.51
CA MET A 150 -6.28 -3.78 -3.94
C MET A 150 -7.60 -3.03 -3.70
N CYS A 151 -8.75 -3.62 -4.04
CA CYS A 151 -10.06 -3.06 -3.69
C CYS A 151 -10.20 -2.91 -2.17
N ARG A 152 -9.86 -3.95 -1.39
CA ARG A 152 -9.90 -3.91 0.08
C ARG A 152 -9.03 -2.79 0.65
N TYR A 153 -7.82 -2.60 0.11
CA TYR A 153 -6.91 -1.53 0.50
C TYR A 153 -7.56 -0.15 0.29
N LEU A 154 -8.08 0.11 -0.92
CA LEU A 154 -8.74 1.38 -1.22
C LEU A 154 -9.98 1.61 -0.33
N TYR A 155 -10.79 0.58 -0.10
CA TYR A 155 -11.95 0.69 0.79
C TYR A 155 -11.59 0.91 2.25
N ASN A 156 -10.43 0.42 2.69
CA ASN A 156 -9.97 0.68 4.05
C ASN A 156 -9.41 2.09 4.23
N HIS A 157 -8.95 2.73 3.14
CA HIS A 157 -8.40 4.08 3.16
C HIS A 157 -9.35 5.16 2.64
N GLN A 158 -10.61 4.82 2.36
CA GLN A 158 -11.65 5.83 2.14
C GLN A 158 -11.93 6.56 3.46
N ASN A 159 -11.92 7.89 3.41
CA ASN A 159 -12.24 8.73 4.56
C ASN A 159 -13.75 8.72 4.86
N GLU A 160 -14.11 9.18 6.06
CA GLU A 160 -15.52 9.20 6.51
C GLU A 160 -16.41 10.08 5.62
N ASP A 161 -15.84 11.11 5.00
CA ASP A 161 -16.50 12.00 4.04
C ASP A 161 -16.73 11.36 2.66
N GLY A 162 -16.19 10.17 2.41
CA GLY A 162 -16.32 9.43 1.15
C GLY A 162 -15.16 9.63 0.18
N GLY A 163 -14.27 10.58 0.41
CA GLY A 163 -13.11 10.81 -0.46
C GLY A 163 -11.87 9.99 -0.06
N TRP A 164 -10.78 10.24 -0.78
CA TRP A 164 -9.44 9.69 -0.51
C TRP A 164 -8.38 10.80 -0.52
N GLY A 165 -7.40 10.67 0.37
CA GLY A 165 -6.29 11.62 0.48
C GLY A 165 -5.13 11.36 -0.47
N LEU A 166 -4.13 12.25 -0.40
CA LEU A 166 -2.85 12.08 -1.10
C LEU A 166 -2.05 10.88 -0.57
N HIS A 167 -2.23 10.58 0.72
CA HIS A 167 -1.67 9.44 1.45
C HIS A 167 -2.70 8.91 2.44
N ILE A 168 -2.45 7.73 3.03
CA ILE A 168 -3.39 7.00 3.92
C ILE A 168 -3.86 7.78 5.16
N GLU A 169 -3.11 8.78 5.60
CA GLU A 169 -3.47 9.67 6.74
C GLU A 169 -4.02 11.03 6.30
N GLY A 170 -4.05 11.29 5.00
CA GLY A 170 -4.44 12.58 4.44
C GLY A 170 -5.96 12.77 4.42
N HIS A 171 -6.39 14.01 4.59
CA HIS A 171 -7.76 14.42 4.26
C HIS A 171 -8.05 14.21 2.77
N SER A 172 -9.33 14.11 2.42
CA SER A 172 -9.75 13.86 1.05
C SER A 172 -9.35 14.97 0.10
N THR A 173 -8.82 14.60 -1.07
CA THR A 173 -8.38 15.53 -2.11
C THR A 173 -8.98 15.13 -3.45
N MET A 174 -9.11 16.07 -4.39
CA MET A 174 -9.58 15.74 -5.74
C MET A 174 -8.63 14.74 -6.43
N PHE A 175 -7.33 14.87 -6.22
CA PHE A 175 -6.32 13.96 -6.76
C PHE A 175 -6.46 12.53 -6.22
N GLY A 176 -6.49 12.37 -4.89
CA GLY A 176 -6.64 11.05 -4.27
C GLY A 176 -7.99 10.41 -4.58
N SER A 177 -9.08 11.18 -4.50
CA SER A 177 -10.44 10.66 -4.67
C SER A 177 -10.73 10.20 -6.09
N VAL A 178 -10.41 11.03 -7.09
CA VAL A 178 -10.66 10.67 -8.49
C VAL A 178 -9.82 9.47 -8.90
N LEU A 179 -8.53 9.45 -8.56
CA LEU A 179 -7.67 8.32 -8.92
C LEU A 179 -8.07 7.03 -8.20
N SER A 180 -8.47 7.09 -6.92
CA SER A 180 -8.94 5.91 -6.19
C SER A 180 -10.26 5.39 -6.75
N TYR A 181 -11.22 6.28 -7.04
CA TYR A 181 -12.50 5.92 -7.66
C TYR A 181 -12.29 5.28 -9.04
N VAL A 182 -11.50 5.91 -9.92
CA VAL A 182 -11.15 5.33 -11.23
C VAL A 182 -10.48 3.97 -11.07
N THR A 183 -9.54 3.84 -10.13
CA THR A 183 -8.87 2.55 -9.86
C THR A 183 -9.87 1.45 -9.50
N LEU A 184 -10.81 1.72 -8.60
CA LEU A 184 -11.87 0.77 -8.23
C LEU A 184 -12.73 0.40 -9.44
N ARG A 185 -13.12 1.38 -10.28
CA ARG A 185 -13.87 1.13 -11.52
C ARG A 185 -13.11 0.22 -12.49
N LEU A 186 -11.79 0.41 -12.64
CA LEU A 186 -10.95 -0.43 -13.51
C LEU A 186 -10.72 -1.84 -12.95
N LEU A 187 -10.78 -2.01 -11.62
CA LEU A 187 -10.74 -3.30 -10.95
C LEU A 187 -12.11 -4.02 -10.94
N GLY A 188 -13.13 -3.44 -11.57
CA GLY A 188 -14.43 -4.07 -11.80
C GLY A 188 -15.54 -3.64 -10.85
N GLU A 189 -15.27 -2.78 -9.86
CA GLU A 189 -16.31 -2.29 -8.94
C GLU A 189 -17.30 -1.40 -9.68
N GLY A 190 -18.58 -1.72 -9.57
CA GLY A 190 -19.77 -0.97 -9.99
C GLY A 190 -19.84 0.43 -9.37
N ALA A 191 -20.65 1.30 -9.96
CA ALA A 191 -20.84 2.66 -9.43
C ALA A 191 -21.58 2.67 -8.07
N GLU A 192 -22.30 1.59 -7.76
CA GLU A 192 -23.07 1.40 -6.53
C GLU A 192 -22.49 0.27 -5.64
N ASP A 193 -21.29 -0.22 -5.96
CA ASP A 193 -20.64 -1.32 -5.22
C ASP A 193 -19.92 -0.82 -3.96
N GLY A 194 -19.16 -1.71 -3.30
CA GLY A 194 -18.42 -1.39 -2.08
C GLY A 194 -19.31 -1.07 -0.87
N ALA A 195 -20.55 -1.59 -0.85
CA ALA A 195 -21.56 -1.27 0.17
C ALA A 195 -21.80 0.25 0.30
N GLY A 196 -21.89 0.95 -0.84
CA GLY A 196 -22.12 2.40 -0.92
C GLY A 196 -20.84 3.24 -0.89
N ALA A 197 -19.65 2.62 -0.75
CA ALA A 197 -18.38 3.33 -0.83
C ALA A 197 -18.19 4.02 -2.19
N MET A 198 -18.56 3.34 -3.29
CA MET A 198 -18.42 3.92 -4.64
C MET A 198 -19.33 5.12 -4.84
N GLN A 199 -20.58 5.03 -4.40
CA GLN A 199 -21.53 6.14 -4.44
C GLN A 199 -20.98 7.34 -3.65
N LYS A 200 -20.56 7.15 -2.40
CA LYS A 200 -19.98 8.24 -1.57
C LYS A 200 -18.75 8.88 -2.22
N GLY A 201 -17.88 8.07 -2.82
CA GLY A 201 -16.72 8.57 -3.55
C GLY A 201 -17.10 9.44 -4.73
N ARG A 202 -18.07 9.01 -5.54
CA ARG A 202 -18.60 9.78 -6.66
C ARG A 202 -19.25 11.07 -6.18
N ASP A 203 -20.09 11.01 -5.16
CA ASP A 203 -20.81 12.15 -4.61
C ASP A 203 -19.81 13.19 -4.08
N TRP A 204 -18.80 12.75 -3.30
CA TRP A 204 -17.71 13.62 -2.85
C TRP A 204 -17.00 14.31 -4.03
N ILE A 205 -16.66 13.58 -5.10
CA ILE A 205 -16.02 14.16 -6.28
C ILE A 205 -16.90 15.22 -6.93
N LEU A 206 -18.19 14.94 -7.12
CA LEU A 206 -19.13 15.85 -7.76
C LEU A 206 -19.38 17.12 -6.93
N ASP A 207 -19.54 16.96 -5.61
CA ASP A 207 -19.77 18.05 -4.67
C ASP A 207 -18.57 19.01 -4.55
N HIS A 208 -17.37 18.55 -4.90
CA HIS A 208 -16.13 19.34 -4.87
C HIS A 208 -15.69 19.85 -6.26
N GLY A 209 -16.61 19.91 -7.23
CA GLY A 209 -16.38 20.51 -8.56
C GLY A 209 -15.97 19.53 -9.66
N GLY A 210 -15.82 18.24 -9.34
CA GLY A 210 -15.56 17.18 -10.30
C GLY A 210 -14.10 17.04 -10.73
N ALA A 211 -13.86 16.03 -11.58
CA ALA A 211 -12.52 15.61 -11.97
C ALA A 211 -11.70 16.68 -12.74
N THR A 212 -12.32 17.76 -13.23
CA THR A 212 -11.60 18.86 -13.89
C THR A 212 -10.72 19.66 -12.93
N TYR A 213 -11.00 19.60 -11.63
CA TYR A 213 -10.22 20.23 -10.55
C TYR A 213 -9.03 19.38 -10.08
N ILE A 214 -8.79 18.23 -10.72
CA ILE A 214 -7.66 17.37 -10.38
C ILE A 214 -6.31 18.05 -10.72
N THR A 215 -5.26 17.68 -9.98
CA THR A 215 -3.89 18.19 -10.20
C THR A 215 -3.31 17.73 -11.54
N SER A 216 -2.21 18.35 -12.00
CA SER A 216 -1.59 18.05 -13.30
C SER A 216 -1.23 16.57 -13.51
N TRP A 217 -0.73 15.89 -12.47
CA TRP A 217 -0.45 14.45 -12.53
C TRP A 217 -1.72 13.62 -12.67
N GLY A 218 -2.81 14.06 -12.05
CA GLY A 218 -4.10 13.43 -12.21
C GLY A 218 -4.62 13.57 -13.63
N LYS A 219 -4.57 14.79 -14.18
CA LYS A 219 -4.96 15.05 -15.58
C LYS A 219 -4.16 14.18 -16.56
N PHE A 220 -2.84 14.07 -16.35
CA PHE A 220 -1.97 13.20 -17.13
C PHE A 220 -2.46 11.74 -17.13
N TRP A 221 -2.73 11.17 -15.95
CA TRP A 221 -3.23 9.79 -15.85
C TRP A 221 -4.62 9.59 -16.46
N LEU A 222 -5.53 10.55 -16.28
CA LEU A 222 -6.86 10.51 -16.90
C LEU A 222 -6.79 10.65 -18.42
N SER A 223 -5.80 11.41 -18.94
CA SER A 223 -5.54 11.53 -20.38
C SER A 223 -4.94 10.27 -20.98
N ILE A 224 -4.04 9.58 -20.27
CA ILE A 224 -3.57 8.24 -20.67
C ILE A 224 -4.74 7.27 -20.78
N LEU A 225 -5.66 7.32 -19.81
CA LEU A 225 -6.87 6.48 -19.82
C LEU A 225 -7.89 6.87 -20.91
N GLY A 226 -7.73 8.05 -21.53
CA GLY A 226 -8.63 8.55 -22.57
C GLY A 226 -9.92 9.19 -22.06
N ILE A 227 -9.99 9.56 -20.77
CA ILE A 227 -11.17 10.19 -20.15
C ILE A 227 -10.95 11.66 -19.76
N PHE A 228 -9.81 12.24 -20.18
CA PHE A 228 -9.50 13.65 -20.05
C PHE A 228 -8.72 14.13 -21.28
N ASP A 229 -9.11 15.24 -21.89
CA ASP A 229 -8.45 15.73 -23.11
C ASP A 229 -7.01 16.19 -22.83
N TRP A 230 -6.06 15.79 -23.68
CA TRP A 230 -4.66 16.19 -23.57
C TRP A 230 -4.48 17.71 -23.60
N SER A 231 -5.34 18.45 -24.31
CA SER A 231 -5.31 19.91 -24.36
C SER A 231 -5.62 20.58 -23.02
N GLY A 232 -6.18 19.85 -22.05
CA GLY A 232 -6.42 20.33 -20.69
C GLY A 232 -5.21 20.25 -19.76
N ASN A 233 -4.08 19.69 -20.23
CA ASN A 233 -2.81 19.64 -19.53
C ASN A 233 -1.92 20.82 -19.92
N ASN A 234 -1.08 21.29 -18.99
CA ASN A 234 0.03 22.16 -19.36
C ASN A 234 1.03 21.35 -20.21
N PRO A 235 1.63 21.93 -21.26
CA PRO A 235 2.60 21.23 -22.10
C PRO A 235 3.78 20.68 -21.28
N LEU A 236 4.19 19.45 -21.59
CA LEU A 236 5.42 18.82 -21.11
C LEU A 236 6.36 18.62 -22.30
N PRO A 237 7.04 19.67 -22.77
CA PRO A 237 7.77 19.64 -24.03
C PRO A 237 9.01 18.74 -23.93
N PRO A 238 9.09 17.63 -24.71
CA PRO A 238 10.29 16.80 -24.73
C PRO A 238 11.50 17.55 -25.32
N GLU A 239 11.29 18.62 -26.07
CA GLU A 239 12.34 19.45 -26.68
C GLU A 239 13.27 20.11 -25.65
N ILE A 240 12.87 20.20 -24.38
CA ILE A 240 13.71 20.73 -23.31
C ILE A 240 15.01 19.91 -23.13
N TRP A 241 15.00 18.62 -23.50
CA TRP A 241 16.17 17.74 -23.51
C TRP A 241 17.15 18.04 -24.64
N LEU A 242 16.78 18.88 -25.62
CA LEU A 242 17.66 19.31 -26.72
C LEU A 242 18.43 20.59 -26.39
N LEU A 243 18.15 21.20 -25.24
CA LEU A 243 18.82 22.42 -24.81
C LEU A 243 20.31 22.17 -24.53
N PRO A 244 21.18 23.18 -24.67
CA PRO A 244 22.55 23.06 -24.17
C PRO A 244 22.55 22.80 -22.65
N TYR A 245 23.38 21.86 -22.19
CA TYR A 245 23.60 21.55 -20.76
C TYR A 245 23.93 22.78 -19.90
N ALA A 246 24.47 23.85 -20.50
CA ALA A 246 24.78 25.10 -19.81
C ALA A 246 23.54 25.93 -19.43
N LEU A 247 22.36 25.63 -19.98
CA LEU A 247 21.13 26.37 -19.68
C LEU A 247 20.51 25.90 -18.35
N PRO A 248 20.01 26.81 -17.51
CA PRO A 248 19.51 26.50 -16.16
C PRO A 248 18.21 25.68 -16.13
N VAL A 249 17.59 25.46 -17.29
CA VAL A 249 16.36 24.68 -17.44
C VAL A 249 16.60 23.33 -18.13
N HIS A 250 17.84 23.01 -18.49
CA HIS A 250 18.17 21.68 -19.03
C HIS A 250 17.94 20.59 -17.95
N PRO A 251 17.33 19.44 -18.27
CA PRO A 251 16.91 18.47 -17.26
C PRO A 251 18.02 17.67 -16.54
N GLY A 252 19.26 17.68 -17.03
CA GLY A 252 20.35 16.89 -16.45
C GLY A 252 21.75 17.32 -16.86
#